data_AF-A0A4W5RCB1-F1
#
_entry.id   AF-A0A4W5RCB1-F1
#
_cell.length_a   1.000
_cell.length_b   1.000
_cell.length_c   1.000
_cell.angle_alpha   90.00
_cell.angle_beta   90.00
_cell.angle_gamma   90.00
#
_symmetry.space_group_name_H-M   'P 1'
#
loop_
_entity.id
_entity.type
_entity.pdbx_description
1 polymer ?
#
loop_
_entity_poly.entity_id
_entity_poly.type
_entity_poly.pdbx_seq_one_letter_code
_entity_poly.pdbx_strand_id
1 'polypeptide(L)'
;MMAGVSDAAQPGAGADVTLSSWLSGPQLFSHQPNKHTGDYCEINVCSNGGTCVTGPRSSFLCICPDGYTGDTCNDTETGPCNPNPCKNDAFCDVTGQKRRGDVFSEYICKCQDGFDGVHCQNSKSPLPGQ
;
A
#
# COMPACT_ATOMS: atom_id res chain seq x y z
N MET A 1 45.62 -41.62 -11.20
CA MET A 1 44.92 -42.11 -12.42
C MET A 1 43.51 -41.55 -12.34
N MET A 2 43.26 -40.44 -13.04
CA MET A 2 41.93 -39.82 -13.10
C MET A 2 41.20 -40.42 -14.32
N ALA A 3 40.12 -41.14 -14.06
CA ALA A 3 39.08 -41.48 -15.03
C ALA A 3 37.77 -41.11 -14.29
N GLY A 4 36.94 -40.18 -14.76
CA GLY A 4 36.47 -39.99 -16.12
C GLY A 4 35.05 -40.55 -16.16
N VAL A 5 34.06 -39.72 -15.86
CA VAL A 5 32.65 -40.01 -16.17
C VAL A 5 31.98 -38.76 -16.72
N SER A 6 32.07 -38.68 -18.04
CA SER A 6 31.12 -38.20 -19.04
C SER A 6 29.85 -37.48 -18.54
N ASP A 7 29.88 -36.15 -18.59
CA ASP A 7 28.69 -35.31 -18.70
C ASP A 7 27.98 -35.59 -20.05
N ALA A 8 26.79 -36.18 -19.98
CA ALA A 8 25.92 -36.37 -21.13
C ALA A 8 25.05 -35.13 -21.34
N ALA A 9 25.16 -34.58 -22.54
CA ALA A 9 24.46 -33.42 -23.05
C ALA A 9 22.92 -33.57 -23.05
N GLN A 10 22.22 -32.47 -22.74
CA GLN A 10 20.82 -32.28 -23.08
C GLN A 10 20.69 -31.40 -24.34
N PRO A 11 19.75 -31.73 -25.25
CA PRO A 11 19.65 -31.11 -26.57
C PRO A 11 19.05 -29.70 -26.49
N GLY A 12 19.79 -28.72 -27.00
CA GLY A 12 19.31 -27.37 -27.28
C GLY A 12 18.31 -27.39 -28.43
N ALA A 13 17.19 -26.71 -28.23
CA ALA A 13 16.19 -26.45 -29.26
C ALA A 13 16.82 -25.62 -30.38
N GLY A 14 16.87 -26.20 -31.58
CA GLY A 14 17.19 -25.48 -32.81
C GLY A 14 16.04 -24.55 -33.18
N ALA A 15 16.31 -23.26 -33.22
CA ALA A 15 15.53 -22.31 -34.02
C ALA A 15 16.38 -21.99 -35.25
N ASP A 16 16.13 -22.72 -36.33
CA ASP A 16 16.68 -22.46 -37.65
C ASP A 16 16.02 -21.19 -38.20
N VAL A 17 16.75 -20.07 -38.14
CA VAL A 17 16.38 -18.83 -38.84
C VAL A 17 16.72 -19.01 -40.32
N THR A 18 15.86 -19.71 -41.04
CA THR A 18 15.91 -19.74 -42.51
C THR A 18 15.58 -18.35 -43.05
N LEU A 19 16.65 -17.63 -43.37
CA LEU A 19 16.66 -16.36 -44.09
C LEU A 19 16.18 -16.60 -45.54
N SER A 20 14.89 -16.40 -45.83
CA SER A 20 14.43 -16.10 -47.20
C SER A 20 12.94 -15.75 -47.28
N SER A 21 12.63 -14.47 -47.48
CA SER A 21 11.84 -13.96 -48.63
C SER A 21 11.04 -12.71 -48.28
N TRP A 22 11.49 -11.59 -48.83
CA TRP A 22 10.81 -10.31 -48.84
C TRP A 22 9.59 -10.38 -49.77
N LEU A 23 8.39 -10.13 -49.24
CA LEU A 23 7.20 -9.80 -50.04
C LEU A 23 6.59 -8.50 -49.50
N SER A 24 7.01 -7.40 -50.11
CA SER A 24 6.25 -6.20 -50.50
C SER A 24 4.97 -5.85 -49.72
N GLY A 25 5.02 -4.79 -48.90
CA GLY A 25 3.84 -4.02 -48.47
C GLY A 25 4.05 -3.26 -47.15
N PRO A 26 3.64 -1.97 -47.04
CA PRO A 26 3.78 -1.23 -45.80
C PRO A 26 2.62 -1.61 -44.87
N GLN A 27 2.76 -2.71 -44.14
CA GLN A 27 1.82 -3.02 -43.07
C GLN A 27 2.10 -2.05 -41.92
N LEU A 28 1.35 -0.96 -41.93
CA LEU A 28 1.13 -0.04 -40.82
C LEU A 28 0.50 -0.82 -39.65
N PHE A 29 1.28 -1.61 -38.93
CA PHE A 29 0.92 -2.02 -37.57
C PHE A 29 1.43 -0.96 -36.60
N SER A 30 0.79 0.19 -36.66
CA SER A 30 0.68 1.03 -35.48
C SER A 30 -0.43 0.45 -34.60
N HIS A 31 -0.22 0.45 -33.28
CA HIS A 31 -1.14 0.07 -32.18
C HIS A 31 -1.25 -1.45 -31.94
N GLN A 32 -0.87 -2.07 -30.81
CA GLN A 32 -0.54 -1.66 -29.44
C GLN A 32 0.30 -2.78 -28.79
N PRO A 33 1.11 -2.49 -27.74
CA PRO A 33 2.00 -3.47 -27.10
C PRO A 33 1.18 -4.61 -26.49
N ASN A 34 1.79 -5.73 -26.15
CA ASN A 34 1.21 -6.79 -25.32
C ASN A 34 0.37 -6.22 -24.16
N LYS A 35 -0.92 -5.98 -24.35
CA LYS A 35 -1.86 -5.61 -23.28
C LYS A 35 -2.37 -6.92 -22.69
N HIS A 36 -1.48 -7.63 -22.01
CA HIS A 36 -1.91 -8.64 -21.04
C HIS A 36 -1.99 -8.04 -19.65
N THR A 37 -2.72 -6.93 -19.55
CA THR A 37 -3.07 -6.32 -18.28
C THR A 37 -4.49 -5.83 -18.45
N GLY A 38 -5.45 -6.67 -18.05
CA GLY A 38 -6.75 -6.15 -17.68
C GLY A 38 -6.49 -5.03 -16.68
N ASP A 39 -6.98 -3.82 -16.94
CA ASP A 39 -7.00 -2.84 -15.87
C ASP A 39 -8.02 -3.40 -14.88
N TYR A 40 -7.53 -4.00 -13.79
CA TYR A 40 -8.40 -4.53 -12.74
C TYR A 40 -9.24 -3.42 -12.09
N CYS A 41 -8.88 -2.17 -12.37
CA CYS A 41 -9.61 -0.95 -12.02
C CYS A 41 -10.62 -0.48 -13.09
N GLU A 42 -10.81 -1.18 -14.22
CA GLU A 42 -11.90 -0.91 -15.17
C GLU A 42 -13.28 -1.10 -14.51
N ILE A 43 -13.34 -1.92 -13.47
CA ILE A 43 -14.50 -2.04 -12.56
C ILE A 43 -14.15 -1.25 -11.30
N ASN A 44 -15.02 -0.33 -10.88
CA ASN A 44 -14.86 0.37 -9.59
C ASN A 44 -15.03 -0.62 -8.43
N VAL A 45 -13.93 -1.27 -8.05
CA VAL A 45 -13.87 -2.26 -6.97
C VAL A 45 -13.64 -1.63 -5.60
N CYS A 46 -13.12 -0.40 -5.54
CA CYS A 46 -12.88 0.30 -4.28
C CYS A 46 -14.12 1.08 -3.85
N SER A 47 -14.57 0.83 -2.62
CA SER A 47 -15.69 1.49 -1.96
C SER A 47 -15.26 2.78 -1.26
N ASN A 48 -16.24 3.57 -0.80
CA ASN A 48 -16.05 4.73 0.08
C ASN A 48 -15.05 5.79 -0.43
N GLY A 49 -14.90 5.92 -1.75
CA GLY A 49 -13.98 6.87 -2.37
C GLY A 49 -12.52 6.41 -2.43
N GLY A 50 -12.26 5.11 -2.24
CA GLY A 50 -10.93 4.52 -2.44
C GLY A 50 -10.43 4.65 -3.88
N THR A 51 -9.13 4.85 -4.04
CA THR A 51 -8.48 4.96 -5.36
C THR A 51 -7.94 3.59 -5.78
N CYS A 52 -8.42 3.06 -6.92
CA CYS A 52 -7.92 1.81 -7.46
C CYS A 52 -6.62 2.04 -8.25
N VAL A 53 -5.61 1.21 -7.97
CA VAL A 53 -4.37 1.14 -8.75
C VAL A 53 -4.08 -0.29 -9.19
N THR A 54 -3.64 -0.45 -10.45
CA THR A 54 -3.27 -1.75 -11.00
C THR A 54 -1.99 -2.25 -10.33
N GLY A 55 -2.08 -3.42 -9.68
CA GLY A 55 -1.01 -4.05 -8.92
C GLY A 55 -0.16 -5.03 -9.74
N PRO A 56 0.96 -5.51 -9.18
CA PRO A 56 1.83 -6.48 -9.84
C PRO A 56 1.14 -7.83 -10.08
N ARG A 57 1.57 -8.56 -11.11
CA ARG A 57 1.04 -9.90 -11.49
C ARG A 57 -0.45 -9.92 -11.76
N SER A 58 -0.97 -8.86 -12.37
CA SER A 58 -2.36 -8.80 -12.78
C SER A 58 -3.30 -8.84 -11.56
N SER A 59 -3.09 -7.89 -10.64
CA SER A 59 -3.91 -7.69 -9.43
C SER A 59 -4.40 -6.24 -9.35
N PHE A 60 -5.27 -5.94 -8.38
CA PHE A 60 -5.63 -4.57 -7.99
C PHE A 60 -5.19 -4.27 -6.57
N LEU A 61 -5.05 -2.99 -6.27
CA LEU A 61 -4.86 -2.47 -4.92
C LEU A 61 -5.77 -1.25 -4.74
N CYS A 62 -6.50 -1.20 -3.64
CA CYS A 62 -7.27 -0.02 -3.26
C CYS A 62 -6.48 0.81 -2.24
N ILE A 63 -6.29 2.09 -2.55
CA ILE A 63 -5.78 3.09 -1.62
C ILE A 63 -6.99 3.68 -0.90
N CYS A 64 -7.16 3.32 0.37
CA CYS A 64 -8.31 3.75 1.16
C CYS A 64 -8.12 5.15 1.76
N PRO A 65 -9.17 5.98 1.79
CA PRO A 65 -9.14 7.25 2.50
C PRO A 65 -9.15 7.01 4.01
N ASP A 66 -8.74 8.04 4.77
CA ASP A 66 -8.70 8.01 6.24
C ASP A 66 -10.04 7.52 6.82
N GLY A 67 -9.99 6.54 7.73
CA GLY A 67 -11.20 5.96 8.32
C GLY A 67 -11.75 4.74 7.58
N TYR A 68 -11.15 4.32 6.47
CA TYR A 68 -11.53 3.10 5.75
C TYR A 68 -10.36 2.13 5.57
N THR A 69 -10.68 0.84 5.55
CA THR A 69 -9.70 -0.24 5.48
C THR A 69 -10.27 -1.45 4.72
N GLY A 70 -9.46 -2.51 4.62
CA GLY A 70 -9.75 -3.70 3.84
C GLY A 70 -9.37 -3.57 2.36
N ASP A 71 -9.30 -4.71 1.66
CA ASP A 71 -8.79 -4.79 0.28
C ASP A 71 -9.58 -3.93 -0.72
N THR A 72 -10.82 -3.59 -0.39
CA THR A 72 -11.75 -2.79 -1.20
C THR A 72 -12.23 -1.53 -0.48
N CYS A 73 -11.65 -1.16 0.67
CA CYS A 73 -12.09 0.01 1.46
C CYS A 73 -13.55 -0.05 1.92
N ASN A 74 -14.13 -1.27 2.01
CA ASN A 74 -15.50 -1.45 2.47
C ASN A 74 -15.60 -1.40 4.00
N ASP A 75 -14.52 -1.73 4.69
CA ASP A 75 -14.49 -1.72 6.14
C ASP A 75 -14.15 -0.32 6.63
N THR A 76 -14.72 0.07 7.77
CA THR A 76 -14.29 1.27 8.47
C THR A 76 -13.15 0.91 9.41
N GLU A 77 -12.11 1.75 9.41
CA GLU A 77 -11.05 1.65 10.40
C GLU A 77 -11.66 1.95 11.77
N THR A 78 -11.97 0.89 12.51
CA THR A 78 -12.55 0.97 13.85
C THR A 78 -11.43 0.72 14.85
N GLY A 79 -11.14 1.73 15.66
CA GLY A 79 -10.07 1.64 16.64
C GLY A 79 -10.13 2.79 17.63
N PRO A 80 -9.40 2.69 18.75
CA PRO A 80 -9.44 3.72 19.79
C PRO A 80 -8.92 5.09 19.31
N CYS A 81 -8.21 5.13 18.17
CA CYS A 81 -7.76 6.35 17.51
C CYS A 81 -8.58 6.75 16.28
N ASN A 82 -9.70 6.09 15.98
CA ASN A 82 -10.50 6.40 14.80
C ASN A 82 -12.01 6.49 15.13
N PRO A 83 -12.64 7.68 15.02
CA PRO A 83 -12.02 8.96 14.65
C PRO A 83 -11.02 9.45 15.71
N ASN A 84 -10.01 10.24 15.32
CA ASN A 84 -8.95 10.68 16.23
C ASN A 84 -9.53 11.43 17.45
N PRO A 85 -9.42 10.86 18.68
CA PRO A 85 -9.96 11.48 19.88
C PRO A 85 -9.11 12.66 20.38
N CYS A 86 -7.85 12.73 19.96
CA CYS A 86 -6.89 13.74 20.38
C CYS A 86 -7.16 15.08 19.70
N LYS A 87 -7.15 16.17 20.48
CA LYS A 87 -7.39 17.54 20.01
C LYS A 87 -6.07 18.26 19.70
N ASN A 88 -6.18 19.41 19.03
CA ASN A 88 -5.06 20.30 18.73
C ASN A 88 -3.91 19.59 17.99
N ASP A 89 -4.27 18.81 16.96
CA ASP A 89 -3.34 18.06 16.09
C ASP A 89 -2.37 17.15 16.87
N ALA A 90 -2.81 16.67 18.03
CA ALA A 90 -2.08 15.71 18.84
C ALA A 90 -2.11 14.32 18.21
N PHE A 91 -1.00 13.59 18.39
CA PHE A 91 -0.84 12.26 17.84
C PHE A 91 -1.50 11.22 18.75
N CYS A 92 -2.37 10.39 18.19
CA CYS A 92 -3.00 9.28 18.91
C CYS A 92 -2.12 8.03 18.84
N ASP A 93 -1.73 7.51 20.00
CA ASP A 93 -0.85 6.36 20.14
C ASP A 93 -1.58 5.19 20.79
N VAL A 94 -1.93 4.18 20.00
CA VAL A 94 -2.54 2.91 20.47
C VAL A 94 -1.57 2.00 21.21
N THR A 95 -0.27 2.27 21.15
CA THR A 95 0.76 1.51 21.88
C THR A 95 0.98 2.05 23.29
N GLY A 96 0.47 3.26 23.55
CA GLY A 96 0.59 3.92 24.83
C GLY A 96 -0.32 3.28 25.89
N GLN A 97 0.26 2.61 26.88
CA GLN A 97 -0.46 2.25 28.11
C GLN A 97 -0.16 3.28 29.20
N LYS A 98 -1.12 4.16 29.51
CA LYS A 98 -1.00 5.06 30.66
C LYS A 98 -1.82 4.48 31.79
N ARG A 99 -1.15 4.02 32.85
CA ARG A 99 -1.82 3.75 34.12
C ARG A 99 -2.09 5.08 34.80
N ARG A 100 -3.35 5.53 34.79
CA ARG A 100 -3.80 6.58 35.71
C ARG A 100 -4.62 5.89 36.81
N GLY A 101 -3.94 5.32 37.80
CA GLY A 101 -4.56 4.41 38.78
C GLY A 101 -4.83 3.02 38.19
N ASP A 102 -5.99 2.43 38.51
CA ASP A 102 -6.44 1.10 38.03
C ASP A 102 -7.12 1.11 36.65
N VAL A 103 -7.20 2.28 36.00
CA VAL A 103 -7.85 2.43 34.68
C VAL A 103 -6.83 2.22 33.57
N PHE A 104 -7.09 1.22 32.71
CA PHE A 104 -6.39 0.99 31.45
C PHE A 104 -7.09 1.76 30.33
N SER A 105 -6.33 2.53 29.56
CA SER A 105 -6.81 3.15 28.32
C SER A 105 -6.16 2.44 27.13
N GLU A 106 -6.95 2.21 26.08
CA GLU A 106 -6.51 1.54 24.84
C GLU A 106 -5.72 2.47 23.90
N TYR A 107 -5.59 3.76 24.27
CA TYR A 107 -4.79 4.75 23.55
C TYR A 107 -4.26 5.84 24.48
N ILE A 108 -3.29 6.61 24.00
CA ILE A 108 -2.81 7.85 24.62
C ILE A 108 -2.68 8.94 23.56
N CYS A 109 -3.06 10.17 23.91
CA CYS A 109 -2.72 11.35 23.12
C CYS A 109 -1.34 11.90 23.49
N LYS A 110 -0.43 11.97 22.51
CA LYS A 110 0.85 12.70 22.61
C LYS A 110 0.59 14.15 22.21
N CYS A 111 0.49 15.02 23.21
CA CYS A 111 0.19 16.43 23.01
C CYS A 111 1.35 17.18 22.38
N GLN A 112 1.02 18.12 21.49
CA GLN A 112 1.96 19.13 21.01
C GLN A 112 2.42 20.04 22.15
N ASP A 113 3.53 20.74 21.93
CA ASP A 113 4.01 21.75 22.86
C ASP A 113 2.95 22.83 23.08
N GLY A 114 2.80 23.25 24.34
CA GLY A 114 1.75 24.19 24.72
C GLY A 114 0.37 23.57 24.97
N PHE A 115 0.20 22.24 24.86
CA PHE A 115 -1.06 21.56 25.20
C PHE A 115 -0.92 20.46 26.26
N ASP A 116 -1.99 20.23 27.04
CA ASP A 116 -2.14 19.12 27.98
C ASP A 116 -3.60 18.64 28.09
N GLY A 117 -3.85 17.71 29.02
CA GLY A 117 -5.11 16.98 29.16
C GLY A 117 -5.03 15.56 28.62
N VAL A 118 -6.08 14.76 28.88
CA VAL A 118 -6.15 13.36 28.39
C VAL A 118 -6.27 13.31 26.88
N HIS A 119 -6.98 14.27 26.28
CA HIS A 119 -7.14 14.41 24.84
C HIS A 119 -6.45 15.67 24.31
N CYS A 120 -5.45 16.20 25.02
CA CYS A 120 -4.70 17.41 24.64
C CYS A 120 -5.58 18.65 24.39
N GLN A 121 -6.74 18.73 25.05
CA GLN A 121 -7.74 19.77 24.82
C GLN A 121 -7.43 21.09 25.53
N ASN A 122 -6.49 21.09 26.47
CA ASN A 122 -6.16 22.24 27.30
C ASN A 122 -4.89 22.91 26.79
N SER A 123 -4.89 24.23 26.67
CA SER A 123 -3.67 25.00 26.42
C SER A 123 -2.90 25.19 27.73
N LYS A 124 -1.63 24.77 27.77
CA LYS A 124 -0.68 25.14 28.82
C LYS A 124 -0.54 26.66 28.76
N SER A 125 -1.02 27.35 29.78
CA SER A 125 -0.74 28.78 29.90
C SER A 125 0.78 28.96 29.96
N PRO A 126 1.37 29.91 29.22
CA PRO A 126 2.79 30.21 29.36
C PRO A 126 3.04 30.52 30.83
N LEU A 127 3.94 29.78 31.46
CA LEU A 127 4.41 30.13 32.79
C LEU A 127 4.95 31.57 32.72
N PRO A 128 4.47 32.50 33.56
CA PRO A 128 5.00 33.85 33.55
C PRO A 128 6.46 33.83 34.04
N GLY A 129 7.40 34.14 33.14
CA GLY A 129 8.79 34.45 33.49
C GLY A 129 9.88 33.65 32.76
N GLN A 130 9.95 33.73 31.43
CA GLN A 130 11.17 33.39 30.67
C GLN A 130 11.98 34.66 30.41
#